data_AF-A0A1I5YWV9-F1
#
_entry.id   AF-A0A1I5YWV9-F1
#
_cell.length_a   1.000
_cell.length_b   1.000
_cell.length_c   1.000
_cell.angle_alpha   90.00
_cell.angle_beta   90.00
_cell.angle_gamma   90.00
#
_symmetry.space_group_name_H-M   'P 1'
#
loop_
_entity.id
_entity.type
_entity.pdbx_description
1 polymer ?
#
loop_
_entity_poly.entity_id
_entity_poly.type
_entity_poly.pdbx_seq_one_letter_code
_entity_poly.pdbx_strand_id
1 'polypeptide(L)'
;MKASPLLVLSPTRDLINEAIISNLLVRRPTKASVPVKRQKLRLDLYLPQMKYNSAYHPQFITATILEWKHLLQDDAFKNIIISSLQFLHKEGSIVIYAFVIMPNHIHMIWQIQDGYVQDKIQQRFLKFTAQQMKFRMMDERNKMLNDFLVKAKDRTYQIWERNSLSIDLWTEKVFLQKLNYIHDNPCKHPWYLAQYPEEYKYSSAKFYYSGIDDFGFLSHYRG
;
A
#
# COMPACT_ATOMS: atom_id res chain seq x y z
N MET A 1 -13.48 -46.54 -26.22
CA MET A 1 -13.98 -46.16 -24.89
C MET A 1 -12.83 -46.13 -23.89
N LYS A 2 -12.33 -44.96 -23.52
CA LYS A 2 -11.44 -44.77 -22.36
C LYS A 2 -11.87 -43.48 -21.67
N ALA A 3 -12.23 -43.61 -20.40
CA ALA A 3 -12.72 -42.52 -19.55
C ALA A 3 -11.58 -41.57 -19.19
N SER A 4 -11.87 -40.27 -19.18
CA SER A 4 -10.98 -39.19 -18.73
C SER A 4 -11.08 -39.03 -17.20
N PRO A 5 -9.99 -38.71 -16.48
CA PRO A 5 -10.07 -38.39 -15.07
C PRO A 5 -10.51 -36.93 -14.84
N LEU A 6 -11.38 -36.73 -13.86
CA LEU A 6 -11.91 -35.44 -13.42
C LEU A 6 -10.80 -34.49 -12.96
N LEU A 7 -10.79 -33.28 -13.53
CA LEU A 7 -10.08 -32.12 -12.99
C LEU A 7 -10.80 -31.66 -11.71
N VAL A 8 -10.10 -31.71 -10.57
CA VAL A 8 -10.52 -30.99 -9.36
C VAL A 8 -10.18 -29.52 -9.57
N LEU A 9 -11.21 -28.69 -9.78
CA LEU A 9 -11.10 -27.24 -9.90
C LEU A 9 -10.76 -26.66 -8.52
N SER A 10 -9.58 -26.03 -8.40
CA SER A 10 -9.23 -25.20 -7.23
C SER A 10 -10.13 -23.96 -7.18
N PRO A 11 -10.61 -23.51 -6.00
CA PRO A 11 -11.56 -22.40 -5.93
C PRO A 11 -10.97 -21.09 -6.47
N THR A 12 -11.78 -20.40 -7.25
CA THR A 12 -11.48 -19.24 -8.10
C THR A 12 -11.16 -17.95 -7.34
N ARG A 13 -10.37 -17.10 -8.00
CA ARG A 13 -9.90 -15.73 -7.67
C ARG A 13 -10.96 -14.72 -7.20
N ASP A 14 -12.24 -15.05 -7.24
CA ASP A 14 -13.33 -14.10 -7.02
C ASP A 14 -13.91 -14.11 -5.60
N LEU A 15 -13.73 -15.19 -4.82
CA LEU A 15 -14.30 -15.30 -3.47
C LEU A 15 -13.50 -14.57 -2.39
N ILE A 16 -12.21 -14.29 -2.63
CA ILE A 16 -11.34 -13.61 -1.65
C ILE A 16 -11.58 -12.09 -1.64
N ASN A 17 -11.97 -11.50 -2.76
CA ASN A 17 -12.27 -10.07 -2.85
C ASN A 17 -13.65 -9.71 -2.26
N GLU A 18 -14.64 -10.60 -2.38
CA GLU A 18 -15.98 -10.43 -1.79
C GLU A 18 -15.96 -10.54 -0.25
N ALA A 19 -15.11 -11.40 0.32
CA ALA A 19 -15.04 -11.63 1.77
C ALA A 19 -14.48 -10.43 2.56
N ILE A 20 -13.79 -9.48 1.91
CA ILE A 20 -13.27 -8.26 2.55
C ILE A 20 -14.35 -7.17 2.64
N ILE A 21 -15.42 -7.25 1.81
CA ILE A 21 -16.47 -6.24 1.74
C ILE A 21 -17.66 -6.56 2.66
N SER A 22 -17.88 -7.83 3.04
CA SER A 22 -19.12 -8.24 3.74
C SER A 22 -19.10 -8.25 5.27
N ASN A 23 -17.96 -8.03 5.95
CA ASN A 23 -17.88 -8.11 7.42
C ASN A 23 -18.28 -6.82 8.18
N LEU A 24 -19.01 -5.91 7.54
CA LEU A 24 -19.36 -4.59 8.10
C LEU A 24 -20.77 -4.46 8.69
N LEU A 25 -21.51 -5.56 8.92
CA LEU A 25 -22.85 -5.44 9.51
C LEU A 25 -23.11 -6.44 10.66
N VAL A 26 -23.46 -5.82 11.80
CA VAL A 26 -24.11 -6.37 13.00
C VAL A 26 -23.23 -7.08 14.03
N ARG A 27 -22.75 -6.30 15.01
CA ARG A 27 -22.72 -6.74 16.43
C ARG A 27 -23.17 -5.60 17.34
N ARG A 28 -24.21 -5.86 18.15
CA ARG A 28 -24.75 -4.96 19.19
C ARG A 28 -23.74 -4.79 20.34
N PRO A 29 -23.61 -3.62 20.97
CA PRO A 29 -22.77 -3.46 22.15
C PRO A 29 -23.53 -3.85 23.43
N THR A 30 -22.90 -4.67 24.28
CA THR A 30 -23.29 -4.87 25.68
C THR A 30 -22.38 -4.07 26.61
N LYS A 31 -23.00 -3.10 27.29
CA LYS A 31 -22.71 -2.44 28.57
C LYS A 31 -21.28 -2.02 28.97
N ALA A 32 -21.18 -0.69 29.09
CA ALA A 32 -20.66 0.10 30.22
C ALA A 32 -19.16 0.21 30.44
N SER A 33 -18.59 1.32 29.94
CA SER A 33 -17.51 2.04 30.61
C SER A 33 -17.64 3.56 30.38
N VAL A 34 -17.54 4.28 31.51
CA VAL A 34 -17.31 5.71 31.82
C VAL A 34 -17.51 6.77 30.70
N PRO A 35 -18.31 7.84 30.93
CA PRO A 35 -18.51 8.88 29.93
C PRO A 35 -17.32 9.85 29.90
N VAL A 36 -16.42 9.69 28.93
CA VAL A 36 -15.56 10.79 28.51
C VAL A 36 -16.44 11.74 27.69
N LYS A 37 -16.66 12.97 28.19
CA LYS A 37 -17.32 14.05 27.42
C LYS A 37 -16.51 14.32 26.15
N ARG A 38 -16.81 13.60 25.07
CA ARG A 38 -16.39 14.00 23.72
C ARG A 38 -17.21 15.22 23.35
N GLN A 39 -16.57 16.38 23.42
CA GLN A 39 -17.09 17.61 22.87
C GLN A 39 -17.35 17.34 21.39
N LYS A 40 -18.63 17.27 21.01
CA LYS A 40 -19.08 17.08 19.63
C LYS A 40 -18.78 18.40 18.92
N LEU A 41 -17.57 18.53 18.39
CA LEU A 41 -17.20 19.68 17.57
C LEU A 41 -18.16 19.68 16.37
N ARG A 42 -19.02 20.70 16.28
CA ARG A 42 -19.85 20.95 15.10
C ARG A 42 -18.90 21.14 13.92
N LEU A 43 -18.81 20.12 13.06
CA LEU A 43 -17.90 20.07 11.93
C LEU A 43 -18.59 20.59 10.64
N ASP A 44 -19.32 21.70 10.75
CA ASP A 44 -20.12 22.25 9.63
C ASP A 44 -19.69 23.65 9.21
N LEU A 45 -18.44 24.05 9.46
CA LEU A 45 -17.92 25.31 8.92
C LEU A 45 -16.53 25.12 8.29
N TYR A 46 -16.50 25.31 6.96
CA TYR A 46 -15.32 25.40 6.10
C TYR A 46 -14.41 24.15 6.08
N LEU A 47 -14.79 23.15 5.29
CA LEU A 47 -13.83 22.17 4.78
C LEU A 47 -13.04 22.85 3.65
N PRO A 48 -11.73 23.10 3.80
CA PRO A 48 -10.92 23.55 2.68
C PRO A 48 -10.96 22.46 1.60
N GLN A 49 -11.47 22.81 0.42
CA GLN A 49 -11.44 21.90 -0.73
C GLN A 49 -9.99 21.52 -1.02
N MET A 50 -9.72 20.22 -1.24
CA MET A 50 -8.40 19.78 -1.70
C MET A 50 -8.06 20.50 -3.00
N LYS A 51 -7.03 21.36 -2.97
CA LYS A 51 -6.55 22.06 -4.15
C LYS A 51 -5.63 21.12 -4.92
N TYR A 52 -6.14 20.52 -5.98
CA TYR A 52 -5.30 19.80 -6.92
C TYR A 52 -4.73 20.81 -7.93
N ASN A 53 -3.43 21.07 -7.84
CA ASN A 53 -2.69 21.84 -8.86
C ASN A 53 -2.07 20.94 -9.94
N SER A 54 -2.59 19.72 -10.12
CA SER A 54 -2.09 18.75 -11.10
C SER A 54 -3.24 18.17 -11.92
N ALA A 55 -2.92 17.79 -13.16
CA ALA A 55 -3.79 17.09 -14.09
C ALA A 55 -4.23 15.71 -13.60
N TYR A 56 -3.50 15.09 -12.67
CA TYR A 56 -3.84 13.79 -12.10
C TYR A 56 -4.43 13.93 -10.71
N HIS A 57 -5.40 13.09 -10.36
CA HIS A 57 -5.86 12.96 -8.98
C HIS A 57 -4.89 12.08 -8.16
N PRO A 58 -4.85 12.22 -6.82
CA PRO A 58 -4.18 11.24 -5.99
C PRO A 58 -4.79 9.85 -6.20
N GLN A 59 -3.93 8.84 -6.22
CA GLN A 59 -4.31 7.45 -6.41
C GLN A 59 -3.99 6.63 -5.18
N PHE A 60 -4.92 5.75 -4.81
CA PHE A 60 -4.64 4.64 -3.91
C PHE A 60 -4.07 3.47 -4.71
N ILE A 61 -2.81 3.12 -4.44
CA ILE A 61 -2.10 2.02 -5.09
C ILE A 61 -1.87 0.87 -4.11
N THR A 62 -2.01 -0.36 -4.59
CA THR A 62 -1.56 -1.58 -3.90
C THR A 62 -0.64 -2.38 -4.81
N ALA A 63 0.55 -2.71 -4.32
CA ALA A 63 1.46 -3.65 -4.98
C ALA A 63 1.83 -4.78 -4.02
N THR A 64 1.68 -6.01 -4.47
CA THR A 64 1.83 -7.22 -3.66
C THR A 64 3.03 -8.01 -4.17
N ILE A 65 3.84 -8.56 -3.26
CA ILE A 65 4.90 -9.49 -3.59
C ILE A 65 4.29 -10.77 -4.15
N LEU A 66 4.91 -11.35 -5.19
CA LEU A 66 4.43 -12.53 -5.89
C LEU A 66 3.99 -13.63 -4.92
N GLU A 67 2.77 -14.14 -5.09
CA GLU A 67 2.16 -15.18 -4.26
C GLU A 67 2.10 -14.81 -2.77
N TRP A 68 1.99 -13.52 -2.46
CA TRP A 68 1.91 -12.99 -1.09
C TRP A 68 3.12 -13.35 -0.21
N LYS A 69 4.28 -13.65 -0.82
CA LYS A 69 5.51 -14.00 -0.09
C LYS A 69 6.00 -12.84 0.77
N HIS A 70 6.58 -13.17 1.92
CA HIS A 70 6.97 -12.20 2.95
C HIS A 70 8.36 -11.58 2.70
N LEU A 71 8.69 -11.23 1.46
CA LEU A 71 10.00 -10.64 1.12
C LEU A 71 10.27 -9.34 1.88
N LEU A 72 9.22 -8.52 2.05
CA LEU A 72 9.32 -7.24 2.73
C LEU A 72 9.28 -7.38 4.25
N GLN A 73 9.24 -8.60 4.81
CA GLN A 73 9.44 -8.78 6.24
C GLN A 73 10.82 -8.27 6.68
N ASP A 74 11.83 -8.42 5.82
CA ASP A 74 13.15 -7.86 6.02
C ASP A 74 13.20 -6.37 5.62
N ASP A 75 13.59 -5.54 6.58
CA ASP A 75 13.76 -4.09 6.46
C ASP A 75 14.71 -3.69 5.33
N ALA A 76 15.69 -4.54 5.01
CA ALA A 76 16.60 -4.34 3.91
C ALA A 76 15.89 -4.15 2.55
N PHE A 77 14.81 -4.90 2.30
CA PHE A 77 14.01 -4.77 1.08
C PHE A 77 13.02 -3.60 1.18
N LYS A 78 12.49 -3.30 2.37
CA LYS A 78 11.66 -2.10 2.58
C LYS A 78 12.46 -0.82 2.27
N ASN A 79 13.73 -0.77 2.66
CA ASN A 79 14.60 0.38 2.42
C ASN A 79 14.83 0.64 0.91
N ILE A 80 14.84 -0.40 0.06
CA ILE A 80 14.90 -0.24 -1.40
C ILE A 80 13.69 0.55 -1.92
N ILE A 81 12.50 0.27 -1.36
CA ILE A 81 11.26 0.97 -1.71
C ILE A 81 11.35 2.43 -1.27
N ILE A 82 11.75 2.68 -0.01
CA ILE A 82 11.92 4.02 0.55
C ILE A 82 12.88 4.85 -0.30
N SER A 83 14.07 4.32 -0.64
CA SER A 83 15.03 5.03 -1.48
C SER A 83 14.50 5.32 -2.89
N SER A 84 13.71 4.41 -3.47
CA SER A 84 13.06 4.67 -4.75
C SER A 84 12.02 5.78 -4.67
N LEU A 85 11.23 5.85 -3.59
CA LEU A 85 10.25 6.92 -3.38
C LEU A 85 10.94 8.28 -3.15
N GLN A 86 12.00 8.30 -2.34
CA GLN A 86 12.84 9.49 -2.14
C GLN A 86 13.38 10.02 -3.46
N PHE A 87 13.88 9.14 -4.33
CA PHE A 87 14.37 9.53 -5.65
C PHE A 87 13.26 10.18 -6.50
N LEU A 88 12.10 9.54 -6.60
CA LEU A 88 10.96 10.03 -7.40
C LEU A 88 10.41 11.36 -6.87
N HIS A 89 10.37 11.52 -5.54
CA HIS A 89 9.98 12.76 -4.88
C HIS A 89 10.97 13.88 -5.17
N LYS A 90 12.29 13.63 -5.01
CA LYS A 90 13.34 14.60 -5.31
C LYS A 90 13.36 15.02 -6.78
N GLU A 91 13.01 14.11 -7.69
CA GLU A 91 12.84 14.41 -9.12
C GLU A 91 11.66 15.36 -9.37
N GLY A 92 10.72 15.49 -8.43
CA GLY A 92 9.48 16.25 -8.58
C GLY A 92 8.39 15.48 -9.33
N SER A 93 8.60 14.17 -9.58
CA SER A 93 7.65 13.36 -10.36
C SER A 93 6.42 12.93 -9.59
N ILE A 94 6.51 12.89 -8.26
CA ILE A 94 5.43 12.43 -7.38
C ILE A 94 5.34 13.26 -6.10
N VAL A 95 4.12 13.30 -5.57
CA VAL A 95 3.82 13.67 -4.18
C VAL A 95 3.32 12.40 -3.47
N ILE A 96 3.83 12.13 -2.26
CA ILE A 96 3.35 11.00 -1.43
C ILE A 96 2.60 11.57 -0.23
N TYR A 97 1.33 11.20 -0.10
CA TYR A 97 0.50 11.64 1.02
C TYR A 97 0.44 10.62 2.15
N ALA A 98 0.42 9.34 1.82
CA ALA A 98 0.39 8.27 2.81
C ALA A 98 1.03 7.01 2.22
N PHE A 99 1.62 6.20 3.07
CA PHE A 99 2.05 4.85 2.73
C PHE A 99 2.12 3.94 3.95
N VAL A 100 2.13 2.63 3.67
CA VAL A 100 2.56 1.57 4.57
C VAL A 100 3.25 0.46 3.77
N ILE A 101 4.37 -0.05 4.28
CA ILE A 101 5.07 -1.22 3.71
C ILE A 101 4.86 -2.40 4.65
N MET A 102 4.01 -3.33 4.25
CA MET A 102 3.68 -4.55 4.97
C MET A 102 4.63 -5.69 4.55
N PRO A 103 4.71 -6.80 5.31
CA PRO A 103 5.66 -7.88 5.00
C PRO A 103 5.54 -8.50 3.61
N ASN A 104 4.38 -8.41 2.95
CA ASN A 104 4.16 -8.95 1.60
C ASN A 104 3.51 -8.00 0.60
N HIS A 105 3.24 -6.75 0.96
CA HIS A 105 2.63 -5.78 0.06
C HIS A 105 2.89 -4.35 0.52
N ILE A 106 2.56 -3.40 -0.33
CA ILE A 106 2.53 -1.97 0.00
C ILE A 106 1.16 -1.38 -0.32
N HIS A 107 0.77 -0.39 0.46
CA HIS A 107 -0.31 0.53 0.11
C HIS A 107 0.21 1.95 0.14
N MET A 108 -0.18 2.77 -0.84
CA MET A 108 0.20 4.18 -0.87
C MET A 108 -0.95 5.04 -1.38
N ILE A 109 -0.97 6.30 -0.94
CA ILE A 109 -1.66 7.40 -1.60
C ILE A 109 -0.59 8.34 -2.13
N TRP A 110 -0.51 8.44 -3.44
CA TRP A 110 0.45 9.28 -4.14
C TRP A 110 -0.23 10.01 -5.29
N GLN A 111 0.42 11.04 -5.83
CA GLN A 111 -0.07 11.77 -6.98
C GLN A 111 1.09 12.06 -7.91
N ILE A 112 0.94 11.65 -9.16
CA ILE A 112 1.89 11.94 -10.21
C ILE A 112 1.75 13.41 -10.58
N GLN A 113 2.87 14.11 -10.72
CA GLN A 113 2.89 15.54 -11.02
C GLN A 113 2.86 15.80 -12.53
N ASP A 114 2.53 17.04 -12.88
CA ASP A 114 2.45 17.48 -14.27
C ASP A 114 3.81 17.34 -14.99
N GLY A 115 3.76 17.10 -16.30
CA GLY A 115 4.95 16.78 -17.11
C GLY A 115 5.36 15.30 -17.06
N TYR A 116 4.73 14.47 -16.23
CA TYR A 116 4.95 13.03 -16.17
C TYR A 116 3.71 12.24 -16.63
N VAL A 117 3.95 10.98 -17.04
CA VAL A 117 2.88 10.05 -17.46
C VAL A 117 2.69 9.01 -16.36
N GLN A 118 1.48 8.93 -15.81
CA GLN A 118 1.16 8.13 -14.63
C GLN A 118 1.62 6.66 -14.74
N ASP A 119 1.19 5.96 -15.79
CA ASP A 119 1.52 4.55 -15.98
C ASP A 119 3.03 4.32 -16.16
N LYS A 120 3.76 5.31 -16.70
CA LYS A 120 5.22 5.24 -16.84
C LYS A 120 5.92 5.38 -15.51
N ILE A 121 5.43 6.24 -14.61
CA ILE A 121 5.99 6.38 -13.26
C ILE A 121 5.75 5.13 -12.43
N GLN A 122 4.51 4.62 -12.43
CA GLN A 122 4.18 3.36 -11.74
C GLN A 122 5.01 2.19 -12.26
N GLN A 123 5.13 2.04 -13.57
CA GLN A 123 5.97 1.01 -14.19
C GLN A 123 7.45 1.17 -13.81
N ARG A 124 7.98 2.40 -13.84
CA ARG A 124 9.37 2.70 -13.48
C ARG A 124 9.67 2.32 -12.03
N PHE A 125 8.79 2.72 -11.11
CA PHE A 125 8.90 2.40 -9.68
C PHE A 125 8.92 0.89 -9.41
N LEU A 126 7.92 0.15 -9.92
CA LEU A 126 7.82 -1.30 -9.69
C LEU A 126 8.95 -2.07 -10.36
N LYS A 127 9.35 -1.66 -11.57
CA LYS A 127 10.47 -2.29 -12.28
C LYS A 127 11.79 -2.07 -11.54
N PHE A 128 12.07 -0.84 -11.13
CA PHE A 128 13.31 -0.50 -10.43
C PHE A 128 13.41 -1.24 -9.10
N THR A 129 12.37 -1.19 -8.26
CA THR A 129 12.38 -1.87 -6.97
C THR A 129 12.51 -3.38 -7.11
N ALA A 130 11.79 -4.03 -8.04
CA ALA A 130 11.95 -5.45 -8.31
C ALA A 130 13.37 -5.82 -8.74
N GLN A 131 13.98 -4.99 -9.60
CA GLN A 131 15.35 -5.21 -10.07
C GLN A 131 16.36 -5.09 -8.93
N GLN A 132 16.24 -4.07 -8.08
CA GLN A 132 17.14 -3.88 -6.93
C GLN A 132 16.99 -4.99 -5.88
N MET A 133 15.76 -5.42 -5.58
CA MET A 133 15.51 -6.54 -4.68
C MET A 133 16.12 -7.84 -5.22
N LYS A 134 15.99 -8.09 -6.53
CA LYS A 134 16.61 -9.24 -7.20
C LYS A 134 18.13 -9.20 -7.10
N PHE A 135 18.75 -8.07 -7.44
CA PHE A 135 20.22 -7.92 -7.38
C PHE A 135 20.75 -8.13 -5.98
N ARG A 136 20.08 -7.55 -4.98
CA ARG A 136 20.43 -7.79 -3.58
C ARG A 136 20.40 -9.27 -3.21
N MET A 137 19.32 -9.99 -3.56
CA MET A 137 19.24 -11.42 -3.28
C MET A 137 20.32 -12.23 -4.03
N MET A 138 20.74 -11.80 -5.24
CA MET A 138 21.85 -12.42 -5.96
C MET A 138 23.19 -12.21 -5.23
N ASP A 139 23.47 -10.97 -4.83
CA ASP A 139 24.72 -10.59 -4.15
C ASP A 139 24.86 -11.31 -2.80
N GLU A 140 23.75 -11.40 -2.06
CA GLU A 140 23.68 -12.10 -0.77
C GLU A 140 23.57 -13.63 -0.91
N ARG A 141 23.51 -14.16 -2.14
CA ARG A 141 23.22 -15.59 -2.44
C ARG A 141 21.99 -16.12 -1.70
N ASN A 142 20.98 -15.26 -1.57
CA ASN A 142 19.76 -15.55 -0.84
C ASN A 142 18.92 -16.59 -1.62
N LYS A 143 18.70 -17.75 -1.01
CA LYS A 143 17.96 -18.88 -1.62
C LYS A 143 16.51 -18.52 -1.96
N MET A 144 15.91 -17.52 -1.29
CA MET A 144 14.56 -17.04 -1.55
C MET A 144 14.37 -16.52 -2.99
N LEU A 145 15.46 -16.14 -3.68
CA LEU A 145 15.40 -15.74 -5.09
C LEU A 145 14.76 -16.82 -5.98
N ASN A 146 14.97 -18.10 -5.65
CA ASN A 146 14.39 -19.22 -6.41
C ASN A 146 12.86 -19.25 -6.33
N ASP A 147 12.28 -18.71 -5.25
CA ASP A 147 10.82 -18.63 -5.06
C ASP A 147 10.16 -17.60 -5.98
N PHE A 148 10.97 -16.78 -6.66
CA PHE A 148 10.54 -15.77 -7.62
C PHE A 148 10.77 -16.17 -9.07
N LEU A 149 11.25 -17.39 -9.34
CA LEU A 149 11.36 -17.92 -10.70
C LEU A 149 9.97 -18.10 -11.32
N VAL A 150 9.81 -17.62 -12.55
CA VAL A 150 8.55 -17.75 -13.30
C VAL A 150 8.79 -18.27 -14.71
N LYS A 151 7.82 -19.03 -15.22
CA LYS A 151 7.80 -19.48 -16.63
C LYS A 151 7.11 -18.44 -17.52
N ALA A 152 7.65 -17.23 -17.54
CA ALA A 152 7.14 -16.13 -18.36
C ALA A 152 8.04 -15.90 -19.58
N LYS A 153 7.45 -15.50 -20.71
CA LYS A 153 8.21 -15.25 -21.96
C LYS A 153 9.12 -14.03 -21.87
N ASP A 154 8.79 -13.07 -21.01
CA ASP A 154 9.41 -11.75 -20.95
C ASP A 154 10.33 -11.55 -19.74
N ARG A 155 10.40 -12.51 -18.82
CA ARG A 155 11.21 -12.42 -17.61
C ARG A 155 11.48 -13.80 -17.00
N THR A 156 12.65 -13.94 -16.37
CA THR A 156 13.01 -15.13 -15.58
C THR A 156 12.52 -15.06 -14.14
N TYR A 157 12.51 -13.84 -13.58
CA TYR A 157 12.11 -13.59 -12.19
C TYR A 157 10.97 -12.57 -12.13
N GLN A 158 10.06 -12.73 -11.18
CA GLN A 158 8.99 -11.79 -10.90
C GLN A 158 8.88 -11.54 -9.40
N ILE A 159 9.14 -10.31 -8.96
CA ILE A 159 9.07 -9.94 -7.53
C ILE A 159 7.68 -9.45 -7.14
N TRP A 160 7.11 -8.53 -7.92
CA TRP A 160 5.75 -8.02 -7.74
C TRP A 160 4.73 -8.83 -8.52
N GLU A 161 3.50 -8.91 -8.02
CA GLU A 161 2.35 -9.33 -8.80
C GLU A 161 2.17 -8.46 -10.05
N ARG A 162 1.72 -9.07 -11.14
CA ARG A 162 1.69 -8.42 -12.46
C ARG A 162 0.75 -7.20 -12.51
N ASN A 163 -0.38 -7.31 -11.82
CA ASN A 163 -1.44 -6.30 -11.84
C ASN A 163 -1.51 -5.65 -10.45
N SER A 164 -0.82 -4.52 -10.29
CA SER A 164 -1.04 -3.66 -9.13
C SER A 164 -2.39 -2.95 -9.26
N LEU A 165 -3.07 -2.76 -8.13
CA LEU A 165 -4.30 -1.98 -8.08
C LEU A 165 -3.92 -0.51 -8.09
N SER A 166 -4.57 0.31 -8.91
CA SER A 166 -4.53 1.78 -8.81
C SER A 166 -5.95 2.32 -8.98
N ILE A 167 -6.38 3.20 -8.07
CA ILE A 167 -7.71 3.79 -8.06
C ILE A 167 -7.61 5.28 -7.74
N ASP A 168 -8.22 6.12 -8.57
CA ASP A 168 -8.31 7.57 -8.34
C ASP A 168 -9.18 7.92 -7.13
N LEU A 169 -8.71 8.89 -6.34
CA LEU A 169 -9.37 9.38 -5.13
C LEU A 169 -10.08 10.71 -5.41
N TRP A 170 -11.30 10.60 -5.92
CA TRP A 170 -12.10 11.75 -6.38
C TRP A 170 -12.59 12.68 -5.28
N THR A 171 -12.76 12.18 -4.05
CA THR A 171 -13.32 12.96 -2.94
C THR A 171 -12.45 12.85 -1.70
N GLU A 172 -12.42 13.91 -0.90
CA GLU A 172 -11.73 13.93 0.40
C GLU A 172 -12.23 12.80 1.31
N LYS A 173 -13.55 12.50 1.29
CA LYS A 173 -14.11 11.40 2.07
C LYS A 173 -13.46 10.06 1.72
N VAL A 174 -13.34 9.74 0.43
CA VAL A 174 -12.72 8.49 -0.03
C VAL A 174 -11.21 8.50 0.24
N PHE A 175 -10.56 9.65 0.08
CA PHE A 175 -9.16 9.82 0.42
C PHE A 175 -8.89 9.51 1.90
N LEU A 176 -9.63 10.13 2.81
CA LEU A 176 -9.49 9.94 4.26
C LEU A 176 -9.79 8.49 4.66
N GLN A 177 -10.76 7.85 4.01
CA GLN A 177 -11.03 6.43 4.23
C GLN A 177 -9.81 5.57 3.88
N LYS A 178 -9.14 5.83 2.74
CA LYS A 178 -7.95 5.10 2.32
C LYS A 178 -6.73 5.43 3.18
N LEU A 179 -6.57 6.68 3.61
CA LEU A 179 -5.51 7.11 4.52
C LEU A 179 -5.62 6.35 5.86
N ASN A 180 -6.80 6.33 6.47
CA ASN A 180 -7.04 5.57 7.70
C ASN A 180 -6.81 4.06 7.49
N TYR A 181 -7.27 3.51 6.36
CA TYR A 181 -7.02 2.11 6.03
C TYR A 181 -5.52 1.77 5.96
N ILE A 182 -4.71 2.65 5.36
CA ILE A 182 -3.25 2.50 5.28
C ILE A 182 -2.63 2.52 6.68
N HIS A 183 -2.97 3.52 7.50
CA HIS A 183 -2.37 3.69 8.83
C HIS A 183 -2.78 2.60 9.81
N ASP A 184 -4.02 2.11 9.73
CA ASP A 184 -4.51 1.04 10.60
C ASP A 184 -3.97 -0.34 10.22
N ASN A 185 -3.46 -0.54 9.00
CA ASN A 185 -3.13 -1.88 8.47
C ASN A 185 -2.15 -2.66 9.36
N PRO A 186 -1.06 -2.05 9.88
CA PRO A 186 -0.13 -2.71 10.80
C PRO A 186 -0.78 -3.22 12.09
N CYS A 187 -1.89 -2.63 12.54
CA CYS A 187 -2.55 -2.95 13.82
C CYS A 187 -3.64 -4.03 13.68
N LYS A 188 -3.98 -4.43 12.45
CA LYS A 188 -5.08 -5.35 12.16
C LYS A 188 -4.59 -6.77 11.93
N HIS A 189 -5.46 -7.75 12.17
CA HIS A 189 -5.24 -9.13 11.74
C HIS A 189 -5.00 -9.19 10.22
N PRO A 190 -4.06 -10.02 9.72
CA PRO A 190 -3.24 -11.00 10.44
C PRO A 190 -1.88 -10.46 10.96
N TRP A 191 -1.64 -9.15 10.89
CA TRP A 191 -0.30 -8.58 11.01
C TRP A 191 0.13 -8.28 12.44
N TYR A 192 -0.66 -7.49 13.18
CA TYR A 192 -0.36 -7.06 14.55
C TYR A 192 1.11 -6.61 14.76
N LEU A 193 1.64 -5.84 13.80
CA LEU A 193 3.02 -5.37 13.78
C LEU A 193 3.26 -4.18 14.72
N ALA A 194 2.19 -3.52 15.16
CA ALA A 194 2.23 -2.42 16.12
C ALA A 194 0.92 -2.38 16.92
N GLN A 195 0.98 -1.79 18.12
CA GLN A 195 -0.21 -1.56 18.94
C GLN A 195 -0.96 -0.31 18.45
N TYR A 196 -0.21 0.73 18.07
CA TYR A 196 -0.75 1.97 17.52
C TYR A 196 -0.18 2.27 16.11
N PRO A 197 -0.97 2.89 15.20
CA PRO A 197 -0.54 3.19 13.84
C PRO A 197 0.81 3.90 13.72
N GLU A 198 1.04 4.90 14.57
CA GLU A 198 2.23 5.75 14.61
C GLU A 198 3.51 5.04 15.09
N GLU A 199 3.39 3.84 15.68
CA GLU A 199 4.53 3.05 16.14
C GLU A 199 5.13 2.17 15.05
N TYR A 200 4.39 1.91 13.97
CA TYR A 200 4.92 1.09 12.88
C TYR A 200 5.89 1.88 12.01
N LYS A 201 7.18 1.53 12.12
CA LYS A 201 8.31 2.21 11.47
C LYS A 201 8.13 2.46 9.97
N TYR A 202 7.54 1.56 9.21
CA TYR A 202 7.39 1.71 7.75
C TYR A 202 5.99 2.16 7.35
N SER A 203 5.50 3.19 8.03
CA SER A 203 4.22 3.84 7.78
C SER A 203 4.36 5.34 7.88
N SER A 204 3.57 6.03 7.07
CA SER A 204 3.36 7.48 7.18
C SER A 204 2.52 7.91 8.39
N ALA A 205 1.98 6.99 9.19
CA ALA A 205 1.09 7.33 10.31
C ALA A 205 1.75 8.31 11.30
N LYS A 206 3.01 8.07 11.68
CA LYS A 206 3.73 8.95 12.62
C LYS A 206 3.79 10.41 12.18
N PHE A 207 3.92 10.67 10.88
CA PHE A 207 3.90 12.01 10.32
C PHE A 207 2.58 12.73 10.60
N TYR A 208 1.44 12.03 10.52
CA TYR A 208 0.12 12.62 10.81
C TYR A 208 -0.14 12.85 12.29
N TYR A 209 0.49 12.08 13.17
CA TYR A 209 0.34 12.23 14.62
C TYR A 209 1.30 13.25 15.23
N SER A 210 2.55 13.29 14.75
CA SER A 210 3.62 14.09 15.35
C SER A 210 4.12 15.24 14.47
N GLY A 211 3.76 15.27 13.19
CA GLY A 211 4.31 16.22 12.20
C GLY A 211 5.74 15.89 11.76
N ILE A 212 6.35 14.82 12.27
CA ILE A 212 7.72 14.41 11.94
C ILE A 212 7.70 13.53 10.70
N ASP A 213 8.36 13.98 9.63
CA ASP A 213 8.66 13.17 8.45
C ASP A 213 10.04 12.52 8.58
N ASP A 214 10.08 11.25 9.01
CA ASP A 214 11.32 10.48 9.11
C ASP A 214 11.90 10.07 7.73
N PHE A 215 11.14 10.23 6.64
CA PHE A 215 11.51 9.75 5.31
C PHE A 215 11.92 10.86 4.34
N GLY A 216 11.52 12.09 4.61
CA GLY A 216 11.86 13.28 3.82
C GLY A 216 11.19 13.33 2.45
N PHE A 217 9.99 12.75 2.31
CA PHE A 217 9.22 12.78 1.07
C PHE A 217 7.70 12.93 1.27
N LEU A 218 7.23 13.08 2.50
CA LEU A 218 5.81 13.14 2.80
C LEU A 218 5.26 14.55 2.63
N SER A 219 4.08 14.65 2.03
CA SER A 219 3.28 15.86 2.00
C SER A 219 1.97 15.62 2.74
N HIS A 220 1.57 16.57 3.58
CA HIS A 220 0.26 16.51 4.22
C HIS A 220 -0.83 16.76 3.18
N TYR A 221 -1.94 16.01 3.20
CA TYR A 221 -3.00 16.12 2.19
C TYR A 221 -3.71 17.49 2.15
N ARG A 222 -3.49 18.34 3.18
CA ARG A 222 -4.07 19.68 3.27
C ARG A 222 -3.17 20.81 2.75
N GLY A 223 -1.95 20.50 2.30
CA GLY A 223 -0.92 21.50 2.02
C GLY A 223 -0.21 21.88 3.30
#